data_AF-J2K0W2-F1
#
_entry.id   AF-J2K0W2-F1
#
_cell.length_a   1.000
_cell.length_b   1.000
_cell.length_c   1.000
_cell.angle_alpha   90.00
_cell.angle_beta   90.00
_cell.angle_gamma   90.00
#
_symmetry.space_group_name_H-M   'P 1'
#
loop_
_entity.id
_entity.type
_entity.pdbx_description
1 polymer ?
#
loop_
_entity_poly.entity_id
_entity_poly.type
_entity_poly.pdbx_seq_one_letter_code
_entity_poly.pdbx_strand_id
1 'polypeptide(L)'
;MLRIVTGDDVHTERRVRELRELGFDLIWHELDGINVYELRSLEIDFDMIPAIVRNKVRQSKALTRAEKQRILERAGIPEDG
;
A
#
# COMPACT_ATOMS: atom_id res chain seq x y z
N MET A 1 4.18 13.69 -16.14
CA MET A 1 3.06 13.89 -15.18
C MET A 1 1.93 12.97 -15.60
N LEU A 2 1.64 11.95 -14.80
CA LEU A 2 0.53 11.01 -15.06
C LEU A 2 -0.66 11.46 -14.20
N ARG A 3 -1.80 11.79 -14.83
CA ARG A 3 -3.01 12.25 -14.13
C ARG A 3 -4.11 11.21 -14.31
N ILE A 4 -4.64 10.68 -13.22
CA ILE A 4 -5.77 9.75 -13.25
C ILE A 4 -7.04 10.58 -13.00
N VAL A 5 -7.91 10.65 -14.01
CA VAL A 5 -9.20 11.36 -13.95
C VAL A 5 -10.28 10.35 -14.32
N THR A 6 -11.20 10.05 -13.41
CA THR A 6 -12.15 8.94 -13.59
C THR A 6 -13.49 9.22 -12.91
N GLY A 7 -14.60 8.97 -13.62
CA GLY A 7 -15.97 9.09 -13.11
C GLY A 7 -16.49 7.89 -12.31
N ASP A 8 -15.62 6.96 -11.91
CA ASP A 8 -15.93 5.85 -10.99
C ASP A 8 -14.94 5.90 -9.81
N ASP A 9 -15.38 6.55 -8.73
CA ASP A 9 -14.55 6.93 -7.58
C ASP A 9 -14.07 5.71 -6.78
N VAL A 10 -14.89 4.67 -6.63
CA VAL A 10 -14.60 3.54 -5.73
C VAL A 10 -13.45 2.68 -6.24
N HIS A 11 -13.44 2.37 -7.54
CA HIS A 11 -12.37 1.58 -8.16
C HIS A 11 -11.04 2.35 -8.14
N THR A 12 -11.10 3.67 -8.31
CA THR A 12 -9.93 4.54 -8.34
C THR A 12 -9.32 4.68 -6.95
N GLU A 13 -10.13 4.93 -5.93
CA GLU A 13 -9.66 4.98 -4.55
C GLU A 13 -9.02 3.65 -4.14
N ARG A 14 -9.63 2.52 -4.55
CA ARG A 14 -9.05 1.19 -4.31
C ARG A 14 -7.67 1.05 -4.93
N ARG A 15 -7.50 1.44 -6.20
CA ARG A 15 -6.21 1.32 -6.91
C ARG A 15 -5.16 2.25 -6.31
N VAL A 16 -5.55 3.46 -5.92
CA VAL A 16 -4.67 4.40 -5.22
C VAL A 16 -4.21 3.80 -3.89
N ARG A 17 -5.10 3.16 -3.13
CA ARG A 17 -4.75 2.48 -1.88
C ARG A 17 -3.76 1.34 -2.13
N GLU A 18 -4.01 0.50 -3.13
CA GLU A 18 -3.09 -0.59 -3.52
C GLU A 18 -1.70 -0.05 -3.91
N LEU A 19 -1.62 1.08 -4.63
CA LEU A 19 -0.34 1.70 -4.99
C LEU A 19 0.38 2.31 -3.77
N ARG A 20 -0.34 2.98 -2.87
CA ARG A 20 0.23 3.45 -1.59
C ARG A 20 0.74 2.29 -0.74
N GLU A 21 0.00 1.20 -0.69
CA GLU A 21 0.45 -0.03 -0.02
C GLU A 21 1.71 -0.63 -0.65
N LEU A 22 2.01 -0.34 -1.92
CA LEU A 22 3.25 -0.77 -2.57
C LEU A 22 4.43 0.19 -2.35
N GLY A 23 4.22 1.30 -1.63
CA GLY A 23 5.26 2.31 -1.37
C GLY A 23 5.34 3.40 -2.44
N PHE A 24 4.32 3.57 -3.28
CA PHE A 24 4.27 4.70 -4.21
C PHE A 24 3.78 5.97 -3.52
N ASP A 25 4.39 7.10 -3.88
CA ASP A 25 3.98 8.42 -3.41
C ASP A 25 2.81 8.94 -4.25
N LEU A 26 1.59 8.80 -3.70
CA LEU A 26 0.39 9.41 -4.24
C LEU A 26 -0.11 10.52 -3.32
N ILE A 27 -0.69 11.56 -3.92
CA ILE A 27 -1.44 12.61 -3.22
C ILE A 27 -2.82 12.74 -3.84
N TRP A 28 -3.78 13.16 -3.01
CA TRP A 28 -5.17 13.37 -3.42
C TRP A 28 -5.52 14.85 -3.26
N HIS A 29 -6.27 15.36 -4.23
CA HIS A 29 -6.82 16.71 -4.23
C HIS A 29 -8.24 16.69 -4.79
N GLU A 30 -9.10 17.53 -4.24
CA GLU A 30 -10.40 17.84 -4.82
C GLU A 30 -10.27 19.07 -5.73
N LEU A 31 -10.71 18.95 -6.99
CA LEU A 31 -10.74 20.03 -7.97
C LEU A 31 -12.13 20.07 -8.61
N ASP A 32 -12.87 21.14 -8.37
CA ASP A 32 -14.23 21.35 -8.92
C ASP A 32 -15.20 20.17 -8.65
N GLY A 33 -15.14 19.59 -7.45
CA GLY A 33 -15.95 18.44 -7.05
C GLY A 33 -15.48 17.10 -7.65
N ILE A 34 -14.30 17.08 -8.28
CA ILE A 34 -13.69 15.88 -8.86
C ILE A 34 -12.50 15.46 -7.99
N ASN A 35 -12.48 14.20 -7.58
CA ASN A 35 -11.32 13.60 -6.93
C ASN A 35 -10.18 13.41 -7.94
N VAL A 36 -9.04 14.03 -7.70
CA VAL A 36 -7.84 13.91 -8.52
C VAL A 36 -6.74 13.26 -7.69
N TYR A 37 -6.12 12.23 -8.24
CA TYR A 37 -5.00 11.53 -7.63
C TYR A 37 -3.74 11.75 -8.48
N GLU A 38 -2.68 12.24 -7.85
CA GLU A 38 -1.39 12.52 -8.49
C GLU A 38 -0.33 11.54 -7.95
N LEU A 39 0.34 10.84 -8.88
CA LEU A 39 1.53 10.06 -8.59
C LEU A 39 2.76 10.98 -8.67
N ARG A 40 3.36 11.25 -7.53
CA ARG A 40 4.45 12.22 -7.36
C ARG A 40 5.80 11.63 -7.72
N SER A 41 5.99 10.36 -7.39
CA SER A 41 7.23 9.63 -7.67
C SER A 41 6.91 8.24 -8.20
N LEU A 42 7.75 7.79 -9.14
CA LEU A 42 7.82 6.38 -9.57
C LEU A 42 8.85 5.60 -8.77
N GLU A 43 9.64 6.27 -7.93
CA GLU A 43 10.53 5.62 -7.00
C GLU A 43 9.70 4.98 -5.90
N ILE A 44 9.94 3.69 -5.68
CA ILE A 44 9.27 2.92 -4.65
C ILE A 44 10.02 3.20 -3.35
N ASP A 45 9.28 3.59 -2.32
CA ASP A 45 9.83 3.68 -0.97
C ASP A 45 10.09 2.26 -0.43
N PHE A 46 11.36 1.85 -0.46
CA PHE A 46 11.77 0.54 0.03
C PHE A 46 11.74 0.42 1.57
N ASP A 47 11.70 1.54 2.30
CA ASP A 47 11.55 1.53 3.76
C ASP A 47 10.15 1.04 4.17
N MET A 48 9.21 1.02 3.22
CA MET A 48 7.88 0.43 3.40
C MET A 48 7.86 -1.10 3.30
N ILE A 49 8.89 -1.76 2.74
CA ILE A 49 8.91 -3.23 2.55
C ILE A 49 8.57 -3.98 3.85
N PRO A 50 9.17 -3.67 5.02
CA PRO A 50 8.82 -4.34 6.27
C PRO A 50 7.33 -4.28 6.61
N ALA A 51 6.70 -3.12 6.42
CA ALA A 51 5.27 -2.94 6.67
C ALA A 51 4.42 -3.75 5.67
N ILE A 52 4.82 -3.81 4.40
CA ILE A 52 4.15 -4.59 3.35
C ILE A 52 4.17 -6.07 3.69
N VAL A 53 5.36 -6.61 3.99
CA VAL A 53 5.53 -8.02 4.35
C VAL A 53 4.72 -8.35 5.59
N ARG A 54 4.77 -7.50 6.63
CA ARG A 54 3.94 -7.65 7.84
C ARG A 54 2.46 -7.75 7.51
N ASN A 55 1.94 -6.83 6.71
CA ASN A 55 0.53 -6.78 6.34
C ASN A 55 0.10 -8.04 5.55
N LYS A 56 0.90 -8.47 4.57
CA LYS A 56 0.60 -9.68 3.78
C LYS A 56 0.63 -10.95 4.63
N VAL A 57 1.60 -11.10 5.52
CA VAL A 57 1.69 -12.23 6.44
C VAL A 57 0.48 -12.25 7.39
N ARG A 58 0.10 -11.09 7.95
CA ARG A 58 -1.07 -10.97 8.85
C ARG A 58 -2.38 -11.31 8.14
N GLN A 59 -2.59 -10.84 6.92
CA GLN A 59 -3.80 -11.09 6.12
C GLN A 59 -3.95 -12.54 5.63
N SER A 60 -2.85 -13.30 5.55
CA SER A 60 -2.90 -14.69 5.10
C SER A 60 -3.72 -15.57 6.03
N LYS A 61 -4.79 -16.18 5.52
CA LYS A 61 -5.61 -17.16 6.24
C LYS A 61 -5.03 -18.58 6.20
N ALA A 62 -4.08 -18.82 5.29
CA ALA A 62 -3.45 -20.12 5.12
C ALA A 62 -2.35 -20.40 6.16
N LEU A 63 -1.86 -19.36 6.84
CA LEU A 63 -0.77 -19.46 7.81
C LEU A 63 -1.31 -19.49 9.24
N THR A 64 -0.80 -20.42 10.03
CA THR A 64 -0.96 -20.42 11.49
C THR A 64 -0.22 -19.25 12.12
N ARG A 65 -0.59 -18.89 13.36
CA ARG A 65 0.10 -17.84 14.11
C ARG A 65 1.61 -18.10 14.24
N ALA A 66 1.99 -19.35 14.48
CA ALA A 66 3.40 -19.74 14.59
C ALA A 66 4.16 -19.59 13.26
N GLU A 67 3.52 -19.90 12.13
CA GLU A 67 4.12 -19.69 10.81
C GLU A 67 4.28 -18.21 10.48
N LYS A 68 3.28 -17.39 10.80
CA LYS A 68 3.36 -15.93 10.63
C LYS A 68 4.53 -15.37 11.41
N GLN A 69 4.67 -15.74 12.68
CA GLN A 69 5.77 -15.31 13.54
C GLN A 69 7.14 -15.68 12.95
N ARG A 70 7.31 -16.94 12.56
CA ARG A 70 8.58 -17.43 11.98
C ARG A 70 8.98 -16.69 10.70
N ILE A 71 8.01 -16.31 9.86
CA ILE A 71 8.28 -15.56 8.63
C ILE A 71 8.77 -14.15 8.95
N LEU A 72 8.10 -13.46 9.90
CA LEU A 72 8.47 -12.10 10.30
C LEU A 72 9.85 -12.07 10.97
N GLU A 73 10.13 -13.02 11.86
CA GLU A 73 11.45 -13.16 12.50
C GLU A 73 12.57 -13.38 11.48
N ARG A 74 12.37 -14.30 10.52
CA ARG A 74 13.35 -14.57 9.45
C ARG A 74 13.58 -13.37 8.54
N ALA A 75 12.57 -12.54 8.34
CA ALA A 75 12.67 -11.32 7.57
C ALA A 75 13.29 -10.15 8.37
N GLY A 76 13.59 -10.33 9.66
CA GLY A 76 14.10 -9.26 10.53
C GLY A 76 13.05 -8.19 10.85
N ILE A 77 11.76 -8.51 10.75
CA ILE A 77 10.66 -7.56 10.94
C ILE A 77 10.08 -7.74 12.35
N PRO A 78 10.18 -6.74 13.24
CA PRO A 78 9.59 -6.82 14.58
C PRO A 78 8.06 -6.81 14.53
N GLU A 79 7.43 -7.51 15.48
CA GLU A 79 5.96 -7.55 15.62
C GLU A 79 5.37 -6.20 16.08
N ASP A 80 6.17 -5.41 16.81
CA ASP A 80 5.79 -4.13 17.41
C ASP A 80 6.25 -2.96 16.51
N GLY A 81 5.28 -2.33 15.85
CA GLY A 81 5.43 -1.12 15.05
C GLY A 81 4.08 -0.57 14.69
#